data_AF-A0A352AEB1-F1
#
_entry.id   AF-A0A352AEB1-F1
#
_cell.length_a   1.000
_cell.length_b   1.000
_cell.length_c   1.000
_cell.angle_alpha   90.00
_cell.angle_beta   90.00
_cell.angle_gamma   90.00
#
_symmetry.space_group_name_H-M   'P 1'
#
loop_
_entity.id
_entity.type
_entity.pdbx_description
1 polymer ?
#
loop_
_entity_poly.entity_id
_entity_poly.type
_entity_poly.pdbx_seq_one_letter_code
_entity_poly.pdbx_strand_id
1 'polypeptide(L)'
;MYIVQIASECAPVIKAGGLGDVVYGLSRELETRGHCVEIILPMYDSMRYDHIWGIHDAFRDLWVPWYGGAIHCSVYCGWVHGRLCFFIEPHSQDNFFHRGCYYGCNDDNMRFAFFSKAALEFLLQSNKRPDIIHCHDWQTGLVPVMLFEIYKYHGMWNQRVCYTIHNFKHQGIGGTDLLWATNLNQESYYFHYDRLRDNFNPFALNFMKGGIVYANAVTTVSPNHGWEARYTPIGYGLGHTLHLFQDKFSGVLNGIDYDIWNPEIDRYIPHHYAKENLEGKAKNKKALRERLLLRSSQRNRLRHLES
;
A
#
# COMPACT_ATOMS: atom_id res chain seq x y z
N MET A 1 3.35 20.96 -0.04
CA MET A 1 3.72 19.90 0.92
C MET A 1 4.71 18.97 0.25
N TYR A 2 5.61 18.42 1.04
CA TYR A 2 6.45 17.30 0.69
C TYR A 2 5.84 16.02 1.27
N ILE A 3 5.50 15.07 0.39
CA ILE A 3 4.77 13.84 0.71
C ILE A 3 5.62 12.65 0.29
N VAL A 4 5.81 11.69 1.17
CA VAL A 4 6.47 10.42 0.85
C VAL A 4 5.44 9.31 0.95
N GLN A 5 5.19 8.64 -0.17
CA GLN A 5 4.41 7.41 -0.23
C GLN A 5 5.33 6.23 0.12
N ILE A 6 4.95 5.41 1.09
CA ILE A 6 5.62 4.15 1.40
C ILE A 6 4.64 3.03 1.11
N ALA A 7 5.00 2.15 0.18
CA ALA A 7 4.13 1.09 -0.29
C ALA A 7 4.93 -0.15 -0.68
N SER A 8 4.26 -1.28 -0.82
CA SER A 8 4.82 -2.51 -1.38
C SER A 8 4.59 -2.65 -2.89
N GLU A 9 3.72 -1.82 -3.47
CA GLU A 9 3.38 -1.83 -4.91
C GLU A 9 3.36 -0.41 -5.48
N CYS A 10 3.73 -0.29 -6.75
CA CYS A 10 3.56 0.91 -7.58
C CYS A 10 3.47 0.48 -9.04
N ALA A 11 2.35 0.78 -9.70
CA ALA A 11 2.16 0.39 -11.08
C ALA A 11 3.03 1.25 -12.03
N PRO A 12 3.52 0.68 -13.15
CA PRO A 12 3.41 -0.72 -13.56
C PRO A 12 4.59 -1.59 -13.09
N VAL A 13 5.51 -1.05 -12.27
CA VAL A 13 6.76 -1.75 -11.92
C VAL A 13 6.55 -2.90 -10.95
N ILE A 14 5.70 -2.69 -9.94
CA ILE A 14 5.36 -3.69 -8.92
C ILE A 14 3.84 -3.66 -8.77
N LYS A 15 3.16 -4.68 -9.30
CA LYS A 15 1.70 -4.76 -9.30
C LYS A 15 1.24 -6.20 -9.11
N ALA A 16 0.58 -6.46 -7.99
CA ALA A 16 -0.12 -7.72 -7.70
C ALA A 16 -1.64 -7.51 -7.66
N GLY A 17 -2.08 -6.33 -7.23
CA GLY A 17 -3.50 -5.97 -7.12
C GLY A 17 -3.76 -4.52 -7.50
N GLY A 18 -4.80 -3.94 -6.90
CA GLY A 18 -5.18 -2.54 -7.12
C GLY A 18 -4.32 -1.52 -6.38
N LEU A 19 -3.54 -1.94 -5.38
CA LEU A 19 -2.70 -1.05 -4.57
C LEU A 19 -1.72 -0.26 -5.45
N GLY A 20 -1.01 -0.95 -6.36
CA GLY A 20 -0.05 -0.29 -7.24
C GLY A 20 -0.66 0.79 -8.13
N ASP A 21 -1.89 0.59 -8.62
CA ASP A 21 -2.59 1.60 -9.42
C ASP A 21 -2.96 2.82 -8.58
N VAL A 22 -3.37 2.61 -7.31
CA VAL A 22 -3.70 3.70 -6.39
C VAL A 22 -2.46 4.51 -6.05
N VAL A 23 -1.34 3.87 -5.68
CA VAL A 23 -0.09 4.57 -5.33
C VAL A 23 0.39 5.41 -6.51
N TYR A 24 0.41 4.85 -7.71
CA TYR A 24 0.81 5.56 -8.93
C TYR A 24 -0.14 6.74 -9.24
N GLY A 25 -1.45 6.46 -9.35
CA GLY A 25 -2.44 7.47 -9.73
C GLY A 25 -2.61 8.59 -8.71
N LEU A 26 -2.58 8.26 -7.42
CA LEU A 26 -2.64 9.26 -6.34
C LEU A 26 -1.39 10.13 -6.32
N SER A 27 -0.20 9.54 -6.46
CA SER A 27 1.05 10.30 -6.55
C SER A 27 1.01 11.26 -7.74
N ARG A 28 0.49 10.78 -8.88
CA ARG A 28 0.30 11.62 -10.06
C ARG A 28 -0.58 12.84 -9.78
N GLU A 29 -1.76 12.61 -9.21
CA GLU A 29 -2.71 13.69 -8.93
C GLU A 29 -2.19 14.67 -7.88
N LEU A 30 -1.49 14.20 -6.84
CA LEU A 30 -0.88 15.06 -5.83
C LEU A 30 0.21 15.97 -6.43
N GLU A 31 1.05 15.44 -7.32
CA GLU A 31 2.05 16.24 -8.03
C GLU A 31 1.41 17.27 -8.96
N THR A 32 0.35 16.90 -9.70
CA THR A 32 -0.43 17.84 -10.53
C THR A 32 -0.98 19.01 -9.71
N ARG A 33 -1.29 18.78 -8.43
CA ARG A 33 -1.74 19.81 -7.48
C ARG A 33 -0.60 20.61 -6.84
N GLY A 34 0.63 20.43 -7.31
CA GLY A 34 1.80 21.19 -6.85
C GLY A 34 2.46 20.65 -5.59
N HIS A 35 2.22 19.40 -5.21
CA HIS A 35 2.95 18.75 -4.12
C HIS A 35 4.23 18.09 -4.63
N CYS A 36 5.26 18.06 -3.78
CA CYS A 36 6.44 17.25 -4.02
C CYS A 36 6.15 15.84 -3.51
N VAL A 37 6.16 14.85 -4.40
CA VAL A 37 5.84 13.46 -4.05
C VAL A 37 7.02 12.55 -4.40
N GLU A 38 7.38 11.70 -3.46
CA GLU A 38 8.36 10.63 -3.65
C GLU A 38 7.75 9.31 -3.20
N ILE A 39 8.14 8.21 -3.84
CA ILE A 39 7.62 6.87 -3.52
C ILE A 39 8.78 5.99 -3.07
N ILE A 40 8.70 5.39 -1.89
CA ILE A 40 9.66 4.40 -1.39
C ILE A 40 9.05 3.01 -1.53
N LEU A 41 9.79 2.12 -2.18
CA LEU A 41 9.40 0.75 -2.52
C LEU A 41 10.51 -0.23 -2.13
N PRO A 42 10.18 -1.51 -1.83
CA PRO A 42 11.18 -2.56 -1.79
C PRO A 42 11.73 -2.83 -3.20
N MET A 43 13.02 -3.13 -3.30
CA MET A 43 13.62 -3.54 -4.56
C MET A 43 13.45 -5.05 -4.76
N TYR A 44 12.38 -5.45 -5.44
CA TYR A 44 12.13 -6.86 -5.74
C TYR A 44 12.97 -7.34 -6.93
N ASP A 45 13.50 -8.55 -6.86
CA ASP A 45 14.19 -9.22 -7.99
C ASP A 45 13.29 -9.42 -9.24
N SER A 46 11.99 -9.52 -9.00
CA SER A 46 10.94 -9.85 -9.97
C SER A 46 10.15 -8.64 -10.49
N MET A 47 10.53 -7.41 -10.10
CA MET A 47 9.84 -6.21 -10.57
C MET A 47 10.11 -5.94 -12.06
N ARG A 48 9.26 -5.13 -12.68
CA ARG A 48 9.42 -4.74 -14.08
C ARG A 48 10.42 -3.61 -14.26
N TYR A 49 11.70 -3.97 -14.23
CA TYR A 49 12.83 -3.06 -14.42
C TYR A 49 12.77 -2.26 -15.73
N ASP A 50 12.14 -2.81 -16.78
CA ASP A 50 11.96 -2.16 -18.07
C ASP A 50 11.01 -0.94 -18.05
N HIS A 51 10.34 -0.70 -16.92
CA HIS A 51 9.53 0.49 -16.66
C HIS A 51 10.16 1.48 -15.68
N ILE A 52 11.45 1.33 -15.40
CA ILE A 52 12.20 2.26 -14.55
C ILE A 52 13.23 2.97 -15.42
N TRP A 53 13.12 4.30 -15.50
CA TRP A 53 14.05 5.13 -16.24
C TRP A 53 15.11 5.72 -15.32
N GLY A 54 16.36 5.71 -15.80
CA GLY A 54 17.48 6.38 -15.13
C GLY A 54 17.79 5.84 -13.74
N ILE A 55 17.69 4.53 -13.53
CA ILE A 55 18.04 3.94 -12.24
C ILE A 55 19.51 4.21 -11.89
N HIS A 56 19.77 4.77 -10.71
CA HIS A 56 21.11 5.07 -10.21
C HIS A 56 21.13 5.03 -8.69
N ASP A 57 22.32 4.97 -8.10
CA ASP A 57 22.47 5.02 -6.64
C ASP A 57 21.98 6.36 -6.07
N ALA A 58 21.09 6.29 -5.09
CA ALA A 58 20.63 7.44 -4.31
C ALA A 58 21.31 7.53 -2.95
N PHE A 59 21.57 6.37 -2.33
CA PHE A 59 22.21 6.29 -1.01
C PHE A 59 22.88 4.93 -0.86
N ARG A 60 24.20 4.90 -0.65
CA ARG A 60 24.98 3.65 -0.67
C ARG A 60 25.26 3.06 0.70
N ASP A 61 25.25 3.86 1.76
CA ASP A 61 25.68 3.44 3.11
C ASP A 61 24.54 3.50 4.11
N LEU A 62 23.37 2.97 3.74
CA LEU A 62 22.25 2.88 4.67
C LEU A 62 22.43 1.67 5.58
N TRP A 63 22.64 1.90 6.87
CA TRP A 63 22.69 0.85 7.88
C TRP A 63 21.40 0.83 8.68
N VAL A 64 20.65 -0.26 8.58
CA VAL A 64 19.33 -0.42 9.22
C VAL A 64 19.49 -1.27 10.48
N PRO A 65 19.25 -0.72 11.69
CA PRO A 65 19.34 -1.50 12.91
C PRO A 65 18.38 -2.69 12.90
N TRP A 66 18.88 -3.89 13.16
CA TRP A 66 18.10 -5.13 13.06
C TRP A 66 18.64 -6.21 13.99
N TYR A 67 17.79 -6.79 14.84
CA TYR A 67 18.19 -7.79 15.85
C TYR A 67 19.39 -7.37 16.73
N GLY A 68 19.48 -6.08 17.07
CA GLY A 68 20.60 -5.53 17.84
C GLY A 68 21.91 -5.33 17.05
N GLY A 69 21.97 -5.79 15.80
CA GLY A 69 23.00 -5.43 14.83
C GLY A 69 22.50 -4.40 13.83
N ALA A 70 23.04 -4.44 12.61
CA ALA A 70 22.55 -3.65 11.49
C ALA A 70 22.71 -4.42 10.17
N ILE A 71 21.79 -4.18 9.24
CA ILE A 71 21.85 -4.67 7.86
C ILE A 71 22.22 -3.50 6.95
N HIS A 72 23.20 -3.73 6.08
CA HIS A 72 23.56 -2.78 5.03
C HIS A 72 22.55 -2.83 3.90
N CYS A 73 22.16 -1.67 3.39
CA CYS A 73 21.23 -1.52 2.28
C CYS A 73 21.76 -0.54 1.25
N SER A 74 21.48 -0.82 -0.01
CA SER A 74 21.57 0.15 -1.10
C SER A 74 20.20 0.75 -1.37
N VAL A 75 20.16 2.06 -1.61
CA VAL A 75 18.96 2.76 -2.07
C VAL A 75 19.22 3.27 -3.47
N TYR A 76 18.39 2.84 -4.42
CA TYR A 76 18.42 3.32 -5.79
C TYR A 76 17.30 4.31 -6.02
N CYS A 77 17.52 5.26 -6.92
CA CYS A 77 16.52 6.20 -7.40
C CYS A 77 16.27 5.97 -8.89
N GLY A 78 15.01 6.08 -9.31
CA GLY A 78 14.62 6.07 -10.72
C GLY A 78 13.22 6.63 -10.91
N TRP A 79 12.83 6.82 -12.16
CA TRP A 79 11.51 7.33 -12.50
C TRP A 79 10.62 6.22 -13.03
N VAL A 80 9.42 6.11 -12.49
CA VAL A 80 8.37 5.20 -12.99
C VAL A 80 7.33 6.05 -13.69
N HIS A 81 7.37 6.09 -15.02
CA HIS A 81 6.49 6.93 -15.85
C HIS A 81 6.42 8.38 -15.34
N GLY A 82 7.59 8.93 -14.98
CA GLY A 82 7.72 10.30 -14.49
C GLY A 82 7.43 10.49 -12.99
N ARG A 83 7.18 9.43 -12.21
CA ARG A 83 7.10 9.49 -10.73
C ARG A 83 8.44 9.13 -10.11
N LEU A 84 8.92 9.94 -9.16
CA LEU A 84 10.21 9.72 -8.50
C LEU A 84 10.10 8.59 -7.47
N CYS A 85 10.81 7.49 -7.71
CA CYS A 85 10.79 6.30 -6.88
C CYS A 85 12.17 5.99 -6.29
N PHE A 86 12.19 5.61 -5.02
CA PHE A 86 13.34 5.05 -4.32
C PHE A 86 13.10 3.56 -4.06
N PHE A 87 14.10 2.74 -4.37
CA PHE A 87 14.04 1.29 -4.21
C PHE A 87 15.10 0.86 -3.19
N ILE A 88 14.68 0.20 -2.11
CA ILE A 88 15.57 -0.26 -1.05
C ILE A 88 15.92 -1.72 -1.27
N GLU A 89 17.21 -2.00 -1.42
CA GLU A 89 17.79 -3.34 -1.54
C GLU A 89 18.61 -3.67 -0.28
N PRO A 90 18.17 -4.64 0.54
CA PRO A 90 18.95 -5.11 1.67
C PRO A 90 19.99 -6.17 1.29
N HIS A 91 21.18 -6.03 1.84
CA HIS A 91 22.28 -6.98 1.70
C HIS A 91 22.34 -7.87 2.94
N SER A 92 21.45 -8.87 3.00
CA SER A 92 21.37 -9.89 4.05
C SER A 92 21.22 -11.29 3.45
N GLN A 93 21.70 -12.30 4.16
CA GLN A 93 21.46 -13.72 3.82
C GLN A 93 19.97 -14.09 3.88
N ASP A 94 19.16 -13.28 4.56
CA ASP A 94 17.71 -13.47 4.62
C ASP A 94 17.04 -13.29 3.25
N ASN A 95 17.67 -12.64 2.26
CA ASN A 95 17.13 -12.47 0.90
C ASN A 95 15.71 -11.87 0.88
N PHE A 96 15.47 -10.80 1.65
CA PHE A 96 14.14 -10.22 1.89
C PHE A 96 13.31 -9.95 0.61
N PHE A 97 13.92 -9.49 -0.48
CA PHE A 97 13.20 -9.15 -1.72
C PHE A 97 13.73 -9.87 -2.96
N HIS A 98 14.60 -10.87 -2.74
CA HIS A 98 15.13 -11.78 -3.77
C HIS A 98 14.46 -13.15 -3.62
N ARG A 99 13.18 -13.21 -4.00
CA ARG A 99 12.27 -14.36 -3.77
C ARG A 99 11.58 -14.87 -5.05
N GLY A 100 11.67 -14.14 -6.15
CA GLY A 100 10.88 -14.37 -7.36
C GLY A 100 9.39 -14.02 -7.22
N CYS A 101 8.98 -13.40 -6.11
CA CYS A 101 7.60 -12.96 -5.87
C CYS A 101 7.51 -11.74 -4.93
N TYR A 102 6.41 -11.00 -5.03
CA TYR A 102 6.13 -9.85 -4.16
C TYR A 102 5.62 -10.26 -2.78
N TYR A 103 4.76 -11.27 -2.72
CA TYR A 103 4.08 -11.76 -1.51
C TYR A 103 3.90 -13.28 -1.54
N GLY A 104 3.47 -13.83 -0.41
CA GLY A 104 3.17 -15.24 -0.22
C GLY A 104 4.33 -16.03 0.37
N CYS A 105 5.39 -15.36 0.84
CA CYS A 105 6.45 -16.03 1.59
C CYS A 105 6.02 -16.20 3.05
N ASN A 106 6.53 -17.27 3.69
CA ASN A 106 6.19 -17.60 5.07
C ASN A 106 6.59 -16.50 6.07
N ASP A 107 7.59 -15.69 5.72
CA ASP A 107 8.22 -14.63 6.50
C ASP A 107 7.82 -13.21 6.03
N ASP A 108 6.73 -13.05 5.26
CA ASP A 108 6.33 -11.73 4.74
C ASP A 108 6.19 -10.67 5.84
N ASN A 109 5.69 -11.06 7.02
CA ASN A 109 5.63 -10.18 8.19
C ASN A 109 7.01 -9.58 8.52
N MET A 110 8.06 -10.39 8.56
CA MET A 110 9.43 -9.93 8.84
C MET A 110 10.03 -9.15 7.67
N ARG A 111 9.76 -9.56 6.43
CA ARG A 111 10.17 -8.83 5.22
C ARG A 111 9.67 -7.40 5.22
N PHE A 112 8.37 -7.21 5.48
CA PHE A 112 7.76 -5.89 5.46
C PHE A 112 7.99 -5.09 6.74
N ALA A 113 8.26 -5.75 7.87
CA ALA A 113 8.78 -5.07 9.05
C ALA A 113 10.17 -4.48 8.82
N PHE A 114 11.06 -5.25 8.17
CA PHE A 114 12.38 -4.77 7.78
C PHE A 114 12.26 -3.57 6.82
N PHE A 115 11.45 -3.71 5.76
CA PHE A 115 11.24 -2.61 4.81
C PHE A 115 10.67 -1.35 5.46
N SER A 116 9.67 -1.49 6.34
CA SER A 116 9.10 -0.36 7.09
C SER A 116 10.18 0.37 7.89
N LYS A 117 11.12 -0.36 8.49
CA LYS A 117 12.22 0.21 9.25
C LYS A 117 13.26 0.85 8.33
N ALA A 118 13.64 0.17 7.26
CA ALA A 118 14.61 0.66 6.28
C ALA A 118 14.13 1.95 5.61
N ALA A 119 12.83 2.08 5.33
CA ALA A 119 12.26 3.31 4.79
C ALA A 119 12.37 4.49 5.77
N LEU A 120 12.13 4.28 7.07
CA LEU A 120 12.32 5.31 8.09
C LEU A 120 13.79 5.66 8.30
N GLU A 121 14.70 4.68 8.34
CA GLU A 121 16.14 4.95 8.38
C GLU A 121 16.58 5.74 7.15
N PHE A 122 16.11 5.37 5.95
CA PHE A 122 16.44 6.11 4.74
C PHE A 122 15.98 7.57 4.85
N LEU A 123 14.75 7.83 5.29
CA LEU A 123 14.27 9.19 5.51
C LEU A 123 15.13 9.95 6.54
N LEU A 124 15.46 9.30 7.66
CA LEU A 124 16.28 9.88 8.71
C LEU A 124 17.67 10.28 8.19
N GLN A 125 18.42 9.30 7.64
CA GLN A 125 19.83 9.42 7.25
C GLN A 125 20.03 10.29 6.01
N SER A 126 19.09 10.27 5.05
CA SER A 126 19.13 11.18 3.89
C SER A 126 18.63 12.59 4.20
N ASN A 127 18.30 12.87 5.46
CA ASN A 127 17.71 14.12 5.93
C ASN A 127 16.42 14.54 5.18
N LYS A 128 15.68 13.55 4.65
CA LYS A 128 14.34 13.76 4.09
C LYS A 128 13.36 13.97 5.23
N ARG A 129 12.66 15.10 5.22
CA ARG A 129 11.68 15.49 6.25
C ARG A 129 10.34 15.79 5.60
N PRO A 130 9.59 14.76 5.14
CA PRO A 130 8.26 14.97 4.58
C PRO A 130 7.33 15.60 5.61
N ASP A 131 6.38 16.39 5.12
CA ASP A 131 5.25 16.84 5.92
C ASP A 131 4.36 15.64 6.26
N ILE A 132 4.10 14.80 5.24
CA ILE A 132 3.26 13.61 5.31
C ILE A 132 4.03 12.37 4.86
N ILE A 133 4.06 11.35 5.71
CA ILE A 133 4.41 9.97 5.34
C ILE A 133 3.08 9.23 5.11
N HIS A 134 2.82 8.84 3.88
CA HIS A 134 1.58 8.16 3.50
C HIS A 134 1.88 6.67 3.30
N CYS A 135 1.38 5.86 4.23
CA CYS A 135 1.60 4.43 4.34
C CYS A 135 0.42 3.66 3.74
N HIS A 136 0.70 2.61 2.99
CA HIS A 136 -0.29 1.77 2.34
C HIS A 136 -0.26 0.33 2.85
N ASP A 137 -1.42 -0.14 3.32
CA ASP A 137 -1.70 -1.50 3.79
C ASP A 137 -0.75 -2.02 4.89
N TRP A 138 -1.02 -3.25 5.33
CA TRP A 138 -0.36 -3.89 6.46
C TRP A 138 1.17 -3.96 6.32
N GLN A 139 1.69 -4.01 5.09
CA GLN A 139 3.12 -4.03 4.79
C GLN A 139 3.85 -2.82 5.37
N THR A 140 3.14 -1.70 5.55
CA THR A 140 3.69 -0.45 6.08
C THR A 140 3.03 -0.03 7.40
N GLY A 141 2.20 -0.89 7.99
CA GLY A 141 1.47 -0.61 9.24
C GLY A 141 2.39 -0.36 10.45
N LEU A 142 3.65 -0.81 10.40
CA LEU A 142 4.64 -0.56 11.46
C LEU A 142 5.37 0.78 11.31
N VAL A 143 5.31 1.43 10.15
CA VAL A 143 5.92 2.76 9.94
C VAL A 143 5.41 3.78 10.98
N PRO A 144 4.09 4.00 11.18
CA PRO A 144 3.63 4.94 12.20
C PRO A 144 4.02 4.53 13.62
N VAL A 145 4.08 3.22 13.91
CA VAL A 145 4.50 2.73 15.24
C VAL A 145 5.94 3.14 15.51
N MET A 146 6.85 2.76 14.61
CA MET A 146 8.27 3.08 14.77
C MET A 146 8.54 4.59 14.68
N LEU A 147 7.82 5.33 13.83
CA LEU A 147 7.96 6.79 13.76
C LEU A 147 7.74 7.42 15.14
N PHE A 148 6.64 7.09 15.82
CA PHE A 148 6.30 7.76 17.07
C PHE A 148 7.02 7.19 18.30
N GLU A 149 7.43 5.92 18.26
CA GLU A 149 8.11 5.26 19.38
C GLU A 149 9.64 5.40 19.31
N ILE A 150 10.21 5.59 18.11
CA ILE A 150 11.66 5.65 17.90
C ILE A 150 12.04 6.98 17.21
N TYR A 151 11.70 7.14 15.93
CA TYR A 151 12.29 8.18 15.07
C TYR A 151 11.89 9.61 15.43
N LYS A 152 10.74 9.80 16.07
CA LYS A 152 10.31 11.08 16.64
C LYS A 152 11.39 11.65 17.56
N TYR A 153 12.05 10.81 18.35
CA TYR A 153 13.11 11.21 19.27
C TYR A 153 14.47 11.41 18.59
N HIS A 154 14.57 11.12 17.28
CA HIS A 154 15.78 11.23 16.47
C HIS A 154 15.68 12.28 15.35
N GLY A 155 14.82 13.29 15.48
CA GLY A 155 14.72 14.35 14.47
C GLY A 155 13.50 14.29 13.55
N MET A 156 12.62 13.29 13.74
CA MET A 156 11.40 13.13 12.91
C MET A 156 10.10 13.44 13.67
N TRP A 157 10.12 14.40 14.60
CA TRP A 157 8.95 14.68 15.47
C TRP A 157 7.83 15.48 14.81
N ASN A 158 8.08 16.12 13.67
CA ASN A 158 7.12 16.98 12.98
C ASN A 158 6.29 16.23 11.91
N GLN A 159 6.78 15.08 11.43
CA GLN A 159 6.15 14.28 10.39
C GLN A 159 4.76 13.81 10.85
N ARG A 160 3.79 13.84 9.94
CA ARG A 160 2.47 13.22 10.16
C ARG A 160 2.31 11.99 9.28
N VAL A 161 1.52 11.03 9.76
CA VAL A 161 1.25 9.78 9.03
C VAL A 161 -0.20 9.73 8.59
N CYS A 162 -0.40 9.52 7.29
CA CYS A 162 -1.64 9.05 6.71
C CYS A 162 -1.51 7.54 6.44
N TYR A 163 -2.46 6.73 6.91
CA TYR A 163 -2.42 5.28 6.71
C TYR A 163 -3.65 4.82 5.94
N THR A 164 -3.47 4.33 4.72
CA THR A 164 -4.58 3.84 3.88
C THR A 164 -4.65 2.32 3.88
N ILE A 165 -5.83 1.81 4.21
CA ILE A 165 -6.15 0.38 4.17
C ILE A 165 -6.96 0.09 2.91
N HIS A 166 -6.41 -0.72 2.01
CA HIS A 166 -7.06 -1.16 0.76
C HIS A 166 -7.77 -2.49 0.93
N ASN A 167 -7.33 -3.33 1.87
CA ASN A 167 -7.97 -4.61 2.15
C ASN A 167 -7.74 -5.08 3.60
N PHE A 168 -8.84 -5.26 4.36
CA PHE A 168 -8.80 -5.70 5.76
C PHE A 168 -8.49 -7.19 5.98
N LYS A 169 -8.48 -8.01 4.92
CA LYS A 169 -8.28 -9.46 5.03
C LYS A 169 -6.85 -9.83 5.45
N HIS A 170 -5.86 -9.09 4.98
CA HIS A 170 -4.45 -9.33 5.28
C HIS A 170 -3.94 -8.23 6.21
N GLN A 171 -3.57 -8.59 7.44
CA GLN A 171 -3.33 -7.62 8.52
C GLN A 171 -1.89 -7.56 9.03
N GLY A 172 -1.01 -8.42 8.51
CA GLY A 172 0.38 -8.51 8.97
C GLY A 172 0.45 -9.00 10.41
N ILE A 173 0.50 -10.32 10.59
CA ILE A 173 0.53 -10.93 11.92
C ILE A 173 1.97 -11.31 12.25
N GLY A 174 2.49 -10.80 13.37
CA GLY A 174 3.85 -11.05 13.85
C GLY A 174 3.90 -11.52 15.31
N GLY A 175 5.05 -12.03 15.73
CA GLY A 175 5.30 -12.46 17.10
C GLY A 175 6.23 -11.51 17.86
N THR A 176 6.74 -11.96 19.01
CA THR A 176 7.72 -11.24 19.83
C THR A 176 9.02 -10.95 19.09
N ASP A 177 9.44 -11.86 18.21
CA ASP A 177 10.64 -11.74 17.36
C ASP A 177 10.66 -10.45 16.54
N LEU A 178 9.49 -9.99 16.09
CA LEU A 178 9.31 -8.69 15.45
C LEU A 178 9.79 -7.52 16.30
N LEU A 179 9.41 -7.51 17.59
CA LEU A 179 9.76 -6.41 18.50
C LEU A 179 11.25 -6.36 18.75
N TRP A 180 11.89 -7.52 18.81
CA TRP A 180 13.33 -7.63 18.91
C TRP A 180 14.04 -7.16 17.65
N ALA A 181 13.59 -7.64 16.49
CA ALA A 181 14.14 -7.25 15.19
C ALA A 181 14.06 -5.74 14.95
N THR A 182 12.94 -5.13 15.31
CA THR A 182 12.66 -3.70 15.06
C THR A 182 13.18 -2.75 16.15
N ASN A 183 13.80 -3.26 17.21
CA ASN A 183 14.23 -2.49 18.40
C ASN A 183 13.09 -1.86 19.22
N LEU A 184 11.85 -2.33 19.08
CA LEU A 184 10.74 -1.89 19.92
C LEU A 184 10.83 -2.49 21.34
N ASN A 185 11.34 -3.73 21.48
CA ASN A 185 11.85 -4.34 22.73
C ASN A 185 11.03 -4.20 24.03
N GLN A 186 9.72 -3.96 23.97
CA GLN A 186 8.84 -3.82 25.14
C GLN A 186 7.57 -4.65 24.99
N GLU A 187 7.68 -5.97 25.14
CA GLU A 187 6.58 -6.91 24.88
C GLU A 187 5.28 -6.55 25.62
N SER A 188 5.32 -6.36 26.93
CA SER A 188 4.13 -6.05 27.73
C SER A 188 3.39 -4.79 27.26
N TYR A 189 4.13 -3.80 26.74
CA TYR A 189 3.58 -2.58 26.19
C TYR A 189 2.91 -2.82 24.83
N TYR A 190 3.58 -3.49 23.88
CA TYR A 190 3.05 -3.69 22.52
C TYR A 190 1.96 -4.76 22.45
N PHE A 191 2.01 -5.78 23.32
CA PHE A 191 0.94 -6.75 23.51
C PHE A 191 -0.22 -6.23 24.36
N HIS A 192 -0.25 -4.94 24.71
CA HIS A 192 -1.44 -4.35 25.29
C HIS A 192 -2.59 -4.29 24.26
N TYR A 193 -3.84 -4.46 24.71
CA TYR A 193 -5.01 -4.50 23.83
C TYR A 193 -5.17 -3.20 23.03
N ASP A 194 -4.91 -2.05 23.64
CA ASP A 194 -5.03 -0.74 22.98
C ASP A 194 -3.82 -0.40 22.09
N ARG A 195 -2.87 -1.34 21.94
CA ARG A 195 -1.67 -1.20 21.12
C ARG A 195 -1.74 -2.17 19.93
N LEU A 196 -0.76 -3.05 19.78
CA LEU A 196 -0.61 -3.89 18.59
C LEU A 196 -1.22 -5.28 18.77
N ARG A 197 -1.65 -5.68 19.97
CA ARG A 197 -2.20 -7.04 20.20
C ARG A 197 -3.33 -7.36 19.22
N ASP A 198 -3.25 -8.48 18.54
CA ASP A 198 -4.29 -8.95 17.65
C ASP A 198 -5.61 -9.21 18.40
N ASN A 199 -6.74 -8.98 17.72
CA ASN A 199 -8.06 -9.09 18.35
C ASN A 199 -8.55 -10.54 18.44
N PHE A 200 -7.98 -11.48 17.68
CA PHE A 200 -8.32 -12.90 17.71
C PHE A 200 -7.25 -13.77 18.38
N ASN A 201 -5.98 -13.38 18.28
CA ASN A 201 -4.86 -14.08 18.90
C ASN A 201 -4.11 -13.19 19.90
N PRO A 202 -4.29 -13.38 21.22
CA PRO A 202 -3.66 -12.53 22.23
C PRO A 202 -2.13 -12.66 22.29
N PHE A 203 -1.55 -13.67 21.64
CA PHE A 203 -0.10 -13.89 21.54
C PHE A 203 0.48 -13.40 20.22
N ALA A 204 -0.29 -12.66 19.42
CA ALA A 204 0.19 -12.07 18.18
C ALA A 204 0.06 -10.54 18.16
N LEU A 205 0.94 -9.92 17.38
CA LEU A 205 0.91 -8.51 17.04
C LEU A 205 0.32 -8.34 15.64
N ASN A 206 -0.43 -7.25 15.46
CA ASN A 206 -1.16 -6.95 14.25
C ASN A 206 -0.70 -5.60 13.68
N PHE A 207 -0.09 -5.62 12.50
CA PHE A 207 0.58 -4.46 11.91
C PHE A 207 -0.46 -3.44 11.48
N MET A 208 -1.57 -3.89 10.88
CA MET A 208 -2.66 -3.02 10.48
C MET A 208 -3.29 -2.31 11.68
N LYS A 209 -3.47 -3.02 12.80
CA LYS A 209 -3.90 -2.42 14.06
C LYS A 209 -2.92 -1.35 14.54
N GLY A 210 -1.62 -1.63 14.50
CA GLY A 210 -0.57 -0.64 14.77
C GLY A 210 -0.70 0.60 13.90
N GLY A 211 -0.93 0.42 12.59
CA GLY A 211 -1.20 1.50 11.64
C GLY A 211 -2.38 2.38 12.06
N ILE A 212 -3.50 1.75 12.43
CA ILE A 212 -4.71 2.46 12.89
C ILE A 212 -4.44 3.23 14.18
N VAL A 213 -3.82 2.60 15.17
CA VAL A 213 -3.58 3.18 16.51
C VAL A 213 -2.65 4.39 16.42
N TYR A 214 -1.55 4.29 15.67
CA TYR A 214 -0.47 5.27 15.68
C TYR A 214 -0.58 6.37 14.60
N ALA A 215 -1.24 6.12 13.47
CA ALA A 215 -1.34 7.13 12.41
C ALA A 215 -2.13 8.38 12.83
N ASN A 216 -1.85 9.52 12.20
CA ASN A 216 -2.60 10.76 12.45
C ASN A 216 -3.93 10.77 11.71
N ALA A 217 -3.96 10.19 10.50
CA ALA A 217 -5.17 9.97 9.73
C ALA A 217 -5.17 8.53 9.19
N VAL A 218 -6.33 7.90 9.16
CA VAL A 218 -6.54 6.57 8.63
C VAL A 218 -7.60 6.66 7.53
N THR A 219 -7.32 6.10 6.36
CA THR A 219 -8.28 6.12 5.26
C THR A 219 -8.53 4.72 4.71
N THR A 220 -9.64 4.57 3.99
CA THR A 220 -9.91 3.38 3.18
C THR A 220 -10.60 3.76 1.88
N VAL A 221 -10.76 2.79 0.97
CA VAL A 221 -11.00 3.00 -0.47
C VAL A 221 -12.41 3.49 -0.85
N SER A 222 -13.32 3.60 0.11
CA SER A 222 -14.60 4.30 -0.06
C SER A 222 -15.34 4.53 1.27
N PRO A 223 -16.29 5.48 1.35
CA PRO A 223 -17.16 5.64 2.51
C PRO A 223 -17.94 4.36 2.88
N ASN A 224 -18.45 3.64 1.88
CA ASN A 224 -19.19 2.39 2.10
C ASN A 224 -18.27 1.30 2.66
N HIS A 225 -17.07 1.16 2.11
CA HIS A 225 -16.09 0.21 2.64
C HIS A 225 -15.67 0.55 4.09
N GLY A 226 -15.54 1.84 4.42
CA GLY A 226 -15.30 2.28 5.80
C GLY A 226 -16.47 2.02 6.75
N TRP A 227 -17.70 2.03 6.25
CA TRP A 227 -18.87 1.59 7.02
C TRP A 227 -18.83 0.06 7.22
N GLU A 228 -18.63 -0.69 6.15
CA GLU A 228 -18.54 -2.16 6.17
C GLU A 228 -17.44 -2.66 7.12
N ALA A 229 -16.25 -2.06 7.07
CA ALA A 229 -15.13 -2.42 7.93
C ALA A 229 -15.41 -2.20 9.43
N ARG A 230 -16.24 -1.21 9.76
CA ARG A 230 -16.61 -0.90 11.16
C ARG A 230 -17.73 -1.79 11.68
N TYR A 231 -18.76 -2.00 10.86
CA TYR A 231 -20.05 -2.54 11.33
C TYR A 231 -20.35 -3.95 10.84
N THR A 232 -19.45 -4.57 10.06
CA THR A 232 -19.64 -5.92 9.53
C THR A 232 -18.38 -6.78 9.72
N PRO A 233 -18.45 -8.10 9.46
CA PRO A 233 -17.28 -8.98 9.52
C PRO A 233 -16.15 -8.61 8.53
N ILE A 234 -16.37 -7.71 7.58
CA ILE A 234 -15.35 -7.24 6.60
C ILE A 234 -14.17 -6.55 7.30
N GLY A 235 -14.35 -6.03 8.52
CA GLY A 235 -13.23 -5.50 9.31
C GLY A 235 -12.27 -6.56 9.85
N TYR A 236 -12.59 -7.86 9.71
CA TYR A 236 -11.78 -8.97 10.18
C TYR A 236 -11.23 -8.74 11.61
N GLY A 237 -12.14 -8.43 12.54
CA GLY A 237 -11.81 -8.18 13.95
C GLY A 237 -11.42 -6.74 14.29
N LEU A 238 -11.06 -5.89 13.33
CA LEU A 238 -10.64 -4.50 13.58
C LEU A 238 -11.79 -3.51 13.77
N GLY A 239 -13.06 -3.93 13.66
CA GLY A 239 -14.23 -3.04 13.76
C GLY A 239 -14.27 -2.22 15.06
N HIS A 240 -13.98 -2.85 16.21
CA HIS A 240 -13.90 -2.14 17.49
C HIS A 240 -12.74 -1.12 17.51
N THR A 241 -11.57 -1.49 17.00
CA THR A 241 -10.42 -0.57 16.91
C THR A 241 -10.75 0.63 16.01
N LEU A 242 -11.37 0.40 14.85
CA LEU A 242 -11.80 1.48 13.95
C LEU A 242 -12.86 2.39 14.59
N HIS A 243 -13.73 1.84 15.43
CA HIS A 243 -14.70 2.62 16.18
C HIS A 243 -14.03 3.54 17.21
N LEU A 244 -13.06 3.02 17.98
CA LEU A 244 -12.29 3.83 18.94
C LEU A 244 -11.54 5.00 18.28
N PHE A 245 -11.07 4.81 17.05
CA PHE A 245 -10.31 5.81 16.30
C PHE A 245 -11.13 6.47 15.17
N GLN A 246 -12.46 6.49 15.28
CA GLN A 246 -13.34 6.97 14.21
C GLN A 246 -13.11 8.43 13.83
N ASP A 247 -12.68 9.29 14.75
CA ASP A 247 -12.43 10.71 14.50
C ASP A 247 -11.32 10.96 13.48
N LYS A 248 -10.39 10.00 13.35
CA LYS A 248 -9.32 10.03 12.35
C LYS A 248 -9.51 9.02 11.23
N PHE A 249 -10.64 8.32 11.17
CA PHE A 249 -10.91 7.30 10.15
C PHE A 249 -11.95 7.76 9.14
N SER A 250 -11.60 7.75 7.85
CA SER A 250 -12.52 8.17 6.78
C SER A 250 -12.41 7.31 5.52
N GLY A 251 -13.51 7.20 4.77
CA GLY A 251 -13.49 6.55 3.47
C GLY A 251 -13.29 7.57 2.35
N VAL A 252 -12.26 7.39 1.53
CA VAL A 252 -11.94 8.22 0.37
C VAL A 252 -12.09 7.36 -0.87
N LEU A 253 -13.01 7.75 -1.76
CA LEU A 253 -13.30 6.97 -2.97
C LEU A 253 -12.09 7.00 -3.91
N ASN A 254 -11.62 5.81 -4.30
CA ASN A 254 -10.54 5.69 -5.28
C ASN A 254 -10.95 6.26 -6.65
N GLY A 255 -10.00 6.94 -7.30
CA GLY A 255 -10.12 7.31 -8.70
C GLY A 255 -9.79 6.17 -9.65
N ILE A 256 -10.02 6.40 -10.94
CA ILE A 256 -9.54 5.55 -12.04
C ILE A 256 -8.79 6.42 -13.05
N ASP A 257 -7.81 5.83 -13.73
CA ASP A 257 -7.06 6.54 -14.77
C ASP A 257 -7.83 6.52 -16.09
N TYR A 258 -8.40 7.67 -16.48
CA TYR A 258 -9.18 7.80 -17.72
C TYR A 258 -8.32 7.81 -18.99
N ASP A 259 -6.99 7.94 -18.89
CA ASP A 259 -6.13 7.77 -20.06
C ASP A 259 -5.97 6.27 -20.43
N ILE A 260 -6.24 5.38 -19.46
CA ILE A 260 -6.14 3.93 -19.61
C ILE A 260 -7.54 3.31 -19.70
N TRP A 261 -8.43 3.67 -18.77
CA TRP A 261 -9.76 3.11 -18.60
C TRP A 261 -10.84 4.00 -19.23
N ASN A 262 -10.78 4.17 -20.54
CA ASN A 262 -11.73 4.98 -21.28
C ASN A 262 -12.24 4.26 -22.54
N PRO A 263 -13.53 3.85 -22.57
CA PRO A 263 -14.08 3.09 -23.68
C PRO A 263 -14.13 3.87 -25.01
N GLU A 264 -13.88 5.18 -25.01
CA GLU A 264 -13.82 6.00 -26.22
C GLU A 264 -12.49 5.86 -26.95
N ILE A 265 -11.41 5.48 -26.25
CA ILE A 265 -10.04 5.38 -26.81
C ILE A 265 -9.36 4.04 -26.54
N ASP A 266 -9.98 3.15 -25.75
CA ASP A 266 -9.40 1.89 -25.32
C ASP A 266 -9.12 0.95 -26.51
N ARG A 267 -7.84 0.75 -26.82
CA ARG A 267 -7.37 -0.11 -27.91
C ARG A 267 -7.61 -1.61 -27.70
N TYR A 268 -7.99 -2.03 -26.50
CA TYR A 268 -8.18 -3.45 -26.15
C TYR A 268 -9.63 -3.92 -26.36
N ILE A 269 -10.58 -3.00 -26.50
CA ILE A 269 -11.96 -3.34 -26.85
C ILE A 269 -12.17 -3.27 -28.37
N PRO A 270 -12.89 -4.22 -28.99
CA PRO A 270 -13.12 -4.23 -30.43
C PRO A 270 -13.89 -3.01 -30.96
N HIS A 271 -14.74 -2.41 -30.12
CA HIS A 271 -15.57 -1.27 -30.49
C HIS A 271 -15.58 -0.22 -29.40
N HIS A 272 -15.19 1.00 -29.73
CA HIS A 272 -15.32 2.14 -28.82
C HIS A 272 -16.78 2.54 -28.60
N TYR A 273 -17.05 3.15 -27.46
CA TYR A 273 -18.37 3.67 -27.12
C TYR A 273 -18.26 4.82 -26.12
N ALA A 274 -19.23 5.73 -26.17
CA ALA A 274 -19.34 6.88 -25.27
C ALA A 274 -20.60 6.77 -24.39
N LYS A 275 -20.74 7.65 -23.40
CA LYS A 275 -21.91 7.69 -22.50
C LYS A 275 -23.22 7.88 -23.30
N GLU A 276 -23.17 8.66 -24.36
CA GLU A 276 -24.31 9.02 -25.21
C GLU A 276 -24.65 7.92 -26.23
N ASN A 277 -23.70 7.02 -26.54
CA ASN A 277 -23.91 5.93 -27.50
C ASN A 277 -23.31 4.61 -26.99
N LEU A 278 -24.17 3.74 -26.48
CA LEU A 278 -23.80 2.44 -25.90
C LEU A 278 -23.85 1.27 -26.88
N GLU A 279 -24.08 1.49 -28.18
CA GLU A 279 -24.15 0.38 -29.15
C GLU A 279 -22.84 -0.41 -29.23
N GLY A 280 -21.69 0.28 -29.16
CA GLY A 280 -20.37 -0.36 -29.12
C GLY A 280 -20.22 -1.33 -27.94
N LYS A 281 -20.82 -1.02 -26.78
CA LYS A 281 -20.83 -1.91 -25.61
C LYS A 281 -21.56 -3.22 -25.88
N ALA A 282 -22.67 -3.19 -26.63
CA ALA A 282 -23.39 -4.40 -27.02
C ALA A 282 -22.55 -5.27 -27.98
N LYS A 283 -21.85 -4.64 -28.92
CA LYS A 283 -20.92 -5.33 -29.83
C LYS A 283 -19.74 -5.94 -29.07
N ASN A 284 -19.15 -5.23 -28.11
CA ASN A 284 -18.11 -5.76 -27.22
C ASN A 284 -18.58 -6.97 -26.41
N LYS A 285 -19.82 -6.95 -25.90
CA LYS A 285 -20.40 -8.11 -25.21
C LYS A 285 -20.52 -9.33 -26.14
N LYS A 286 -20.90 -9.12 -27.40
CA LYS A 286 -20.96 -10.19 -28.41
C LYS A 286 -19.55 -10.74 -28.69
N ALA A 287 -18.59 -9.87 -28.99
CA ALA A 287 -17.21 -10.26 -29.27
C ALA A 287 -16.57 -11.01 -28.08
N LEU A 288 -16.82 -10.57 -26.84
CA LEU A 288 -16.33 -11.26 -25.64
C LEU A 288 -16.94 -12.65 -25.49
N ARG A 289 -18.25 -12.80 -25.77
CA ARG A 289 -18.91 -14.12 -25.73
C ARG A 289 -18.35 -15.07 -26.77
N GLU A 290 -18.13 -14.59 -27.99
CA GLU A 290 -17.52 -15.36 -29.07
C GLU A 290 -16.10 -15.79 -28.69
N ARG A 291 -15.28 -14.88 -28.17
CA ARG A 291 -13.93 -15.17 -27.68
C ARG A 291 -13.90 -16.22 -26.57
N LEU A 292 -14.92 -16.24 -25.71
CA LEU A 292 -15.04 -17.20 -24.60
C LEU A 292 -15.90 -18.43 -24.94
N LEU A 293 -16.32 -18.59 -26.20
CA LEU A 293 -17.18 -19.69 -26.67
C LEU A 293 -18.50 -19.83 -25.89
N LEU A 294 -19.02 -18.71 -25.39
CA LEU A 294 -20.27 -18.66 -24.64
C LEU A 294 -21.47 -18.60 -25.58
N ARG A 295 -22.56 -19.31 -25.21
CA ARG A 295 -23.80 -19.30 -25.98
C ARG A 295 -24.35 -17.88 -26.17
N SER A 296 -24.79 -17.59 -27.38
CA SER A 296 -25.50 -16.37 -27.73
C SER A 296 -26.94 -16.39 -27.23
N SER A 297 -27.18 -16.37 -25.91
CA SER A 297 -28.52 -16.13 -25.38
C SER A 297 -28.78 -14.62 -25.28
N GLN A 298 -29.76 -14.13 -26.04
CA GLN A 298 -30.38 -12.84 -25.76
C GLN A 298 -31.39 -13.06 -24.64
N ARG A 299 -31.04 -12.67 -23.41
CA ARG A 299 -32.02 -12.58 -22.34
C ARG A 299 -32.80 -11.29 -22.61
N ASN A 300 -33.98 -11.41 -23.22
CA ASN A 300 -34.92 -10.30 -23.35
C ASN A 300 -35.18 -9.76 -21.94
N ARG A 301 -34.71 -8.54 -21.65
CA ARG A 301 -35.21 -7.80 -20.49
C ARG A 301 -36.63 -7.40 -20.85
N LEU A 302 -37.59 -8.24 -20.49
CA LEU A 302 -38.99 -7.83 -20.43
C LEU A 302 -39.05 -6.61 -19.51
N ARG A 303 -39.49 -5.49 -20.08
CA ARG A 303 -39.83 -4.27 -19.36
C ARG A 303 -40.97 -4.64 -18.41
N HIS A 304 -40.75 -4.56 -17.11
CA HIS A 304 -41.84 -4.32 -16.16
C HIS A 304 -42.05 -2.81 -16.11
N LEU A 305 -42.85 -2.33 -17.06
CA LEU A 305 -43.61 -1.09 -16.96
C LEU A 305 -45.03 -1.47 -17.39
N GLU A 306 -46.01 -0.99 -16.63
CA GLU A 306 -47.45 -1.35 -16.59
C GLU A 306 -47.72 -2.48 -15.60
N SER A 307 -48.41 -2.26 -14.47
CA SER A 307 -49.44 -1.27 -14.10
C SER A 307 -49.18 -0.61 -12.75
#